data_AF-A0A944EVW4-F1
#
_entry.id   AF-A0A944EVW4-F1
#
_cell.length_a   1.000
_cell.length_b   1.000
_cell.length_c   1.000
_cell.angle_alpha   90.00
_cell.angle_beta   90.00
_cell.angle_gamma   90.00
#
_symmetry.space_group_name_H-M   'P 1'
#
loop_
_entity.id
_entity.type
_entity.pdbx_description
1 polymer ?
#
loop_
_entity_poly.entity_id
_entity_poly.type
_entity_poly.pdbx_seq_one_letter_code
_entity_poly.pdbx_strand_id
1 'polypeptide(L)' 'MIRLQCPLPHDAARAYFLDLNRTVWESLPDGESVRDYLEDNRLAFLDAARAVMG' A
#
# COMPACT_ATOMS: atom_id res chain seq x y z
N MET A 1 -6.26 -2.57 23.49
CA MET A 1 -6.52 -2.75 22.05
C MET A 1 -6.56 -1.37 21.42
N ILE A 2 -5.49 -0.95 20.76
CA ILE A 2 -5.41 0.38 20.13
C ILE A 2 -6.06 0.24 18.74
N ARG A 3 -7.21 0.89 18.53
CA ARG A 3 -7.77 1.10 17.20
C ARG A 3 -7.33 2.48 16.71
N LEU A 4 -6.36 2.52 15.80
CA LEU A 4 -6.06 3.70 15.02
C LEU A 4 -7.16 3.85 13.96
N GLN A 5 -8.11 4.76 14.18
CA GLN A 5 -9.06 5.15 13.13
C GLN A 5 -8.43 6.30 12.33
N CYS A 6 -7.88 5.95 11.18
CA CYS A 6 -7.44 6.89 10.15
C CYS A 6 -8.14 6.49 8.85
N PRO A 7 -9.41 6.85 8.63
CA PRO A 7 -10.22 6.24 7.56
C PRO A 7 -9.61 6.41 6.16
N LEU A 8 -9.03 7.59 5.85
CA LEU A 8 -8.39 7.85 4.56
C LEU A 8 -7.02 7.14 4.40
N PRO A 9 -6.06 7.24 5.35
CA PRO A 9 -4.84 6.45 5.28
C PRO A 9 -5.08 4.94 5.35
N HIS A 10 -6.18 4.51 5.96
CA HIS A 10 -6.49 3.10 6.17
C HIS A 10 -6.81 2.38 4.85
N ASP A 11 -7.60 3.01 3.96
CA ASP A 11 -7.96 2.37 2.70
C ASP A 11 -6.76 2.27 1.75
N ALA A 12 -5.94 3.34 1.66
CA ALA A 12 -4.70 3.32 0.88
C ALA A 12 -3.66 2.35 1.46
N ALA A 13 -3.50 2.32 2.79
CA ALA A 13 -2.65 1.32 3.45
C ALA A 13 -3.13 -0.10 3.19
N ARG A 14 -4.44 -0.34 3.29
CA ARG A 14 -5.05 -1.65 3.06
C ARG A 14 -4.79 -2.13 1.64
N ALA A 15 -4.96 -1.27 0.63
CA ALA A 15 -4.66 -1.60 -0.76
C ALA A 15 -3.18 -1.98 -0.94
N TYR A 16 -2.25 -1.14 -0.45
CA TYR A 16 -0.82 -1.39 -0.54
C TYR A 16 -0.41 -2.73 0.11
N PHE A 17 -0.85 -3.00 1.35
CA PHE A 17 -0.48 -4.23 2.05
C PHE A 17 -1.15 -5.48 1.47
N LEU A 18 -2.33 -5.38 0.85
CA LEU A 18 -2.96 -6.50 0.16
C LEU A 18 -2.20 -6.86 -1.11
N ASP A 19 -1.81 -5.87 -1.92
CA ASP A 19 -1.07 -6.11 -3.16
C ASP A 19 0.38 -6.56 -2.89
N LEU A 20 1.00 -6.08 -1.80
CA LEU A 20 2.27 -6.61 -1.31
C LEU A 20 2.16 -8.08 -0.89
N ASN A 21 1.12 -8.44 -0.12
CA ASN A 21 0.93 -9.84 0.26
C ASN A 21 0.66 -10.72 -0.97
N ARG A 22 -0.17 -10.26 -1.91
CA ARG A 22 -0.41 -10.99 -3.15
C ARG A 22 0.89 -11.23 -3.92
N THR A 23 1.72 -10.20 -4.10
CA THR A 23 3.00 -10.35 -4.81
C THR A 23 4.00 -11.27 -4.13
N VAL A 24 4.01 -11.32 -2.80
CA VAL A 24 4.83 -12.29 -2.05
C VAL A 24 4.35 -13.72 -2.27
N TRP A 25 3.04 -13.97 -2.30
CA TRP A 25 2.49 -15.32 -2.35
C TRP A 25 2.30 -15.87 -3.77
N GLU A 26 1.86 -15.03 -4.70
CA GLU A 26 1.51 -15.41 -6.07
C GLU A 26 2.67 -15.17 -7.04
N SER A 27 3.73 -14.47 -6.60
CA SER A 27 4.77 -13.90 -7.46
C SER A 27 4.19 -12.91 -8.49
N LEU A 28 5.09 -12.16 -9.13
CA LEU A 28 4.74 -11.41 -10.33
C LEU A 28 5.09 -12.21 -11.58
N PRO A 29 4.50 -11.88 -12.75
CA PRO A 29 4.97 -12.38 -14.03
C PRO A 29 6.47 -12.14 -14.20
N ASP A 30 7.12 -13.04 -14.94
CA ASP A 30 8.56 -12.93 -15.20
C ASP A 30 8.90 -11.59 -15.87
N GLY A 31 9.87 -10.88 -15.30
CA GLY A 31 10.32 -9.58 -15.80
C GLY A 31 9.61 -8.37 -15.17
N GLU A 32 8.59 -8.56 -14.33
CA GLU A 32 7.98 -7.48 -13.57
C GLU A 32 8.74 -7.20 -12.27
N SER A 33 9.01 -5.92 -12.02
CA SER A 33 9.62 -5.45 -10.78
C SER A 33 8.54 -5.31 -9.71
N VAL A 34 8.70 -6.03 -8.59
CA VAL A 34 7.82 -5.89 -7.41
C VAL A 34 7.75 -4.45 -6.93
N ARG A 35 8.86 -3.70 -7.04
CA ARG A 35 8.88 -2.29 -6.71
C ARG A 35 7.97 -1.49 -7.62
N ASP A 36 8.08 -1.68 -8.93
CA ASP A 36 7.35 -0.88 -9.92
C ASP A 36 5.85 -1.19 -9.86
N TYR A 37 5.50 -2.47 -9.67
CA TYR A 37 4.11 -2.91 -9.45
C TYR A 37 3.46 -2.28 -8.21
N LEU A 38 4.22 -2.08 -7.13
CA LEU A 38 3.70 -1.53 -5.88
C LEU A 38 3.79 0.00 -5.79
N GLU A 39 4.48 0.66 -6.72
CA GLU A 39 4.85 2.08 -6.59
C GLU A 39 3.64 2.99 -6.51
N ASP A 40 2.62 2.77 -7.35
CA ASP A 40 1.40 3.59 -7.35
C ASP A 40 0.63 3.49 -6.02
N ASN A 41 0.50 2.28 -5.49
CA ASN A 41 -0.12 2.04 -4.18
C ASN A 41 0.70 2.66 -3.05
N ARG A 42 2.04 2.58 -3.15
CA ARG A 42 2.96 3.18 -2.17
C ARG A 42 2.81 4.70 -2.14
N LEU A 43 2.74 5.33 -3.31
CA LEU A 43 2.56 6.78 -3.44
C LEU A 43 1.20 7.21 -2.88
N ALA A 44 0.12 6.53 -3.26
CA ALA A 44 -1.22 6.81 -2.73
C ALA A 44 -1.29 6.71 -1.20
N PHE A 45 -0.63 5.71 -0.62
CA PHE A 45 -0.51 5.57 0.83
C PHE A 45 0.28 6.72 1.47
N LEU A 46 1.43 7.08 0.92
CA LEU A 46 2.27 8.15 1.47
C LEU A 46 1.60 9.52 1.34
N ASP A 47 0.90 9.78 0.24
CA ASP A 47 0.13 11.01 0.05
C ASP A 47 -1.01 11.11 1.05
N ALA A 48 -1.76 10.02 1.27
CA ALA A 48 -2.80 9.96 2.29
C ALA A 48 -2.25 10.15 3.70
N ALA A 49 -1.08 9.56 4.01
CA ALA A 49 -0.41 9.73 5.29
C ALA A 49 0.04 11.19 5.49
N ARG A 50 0.62 11.81 4.46
CA ARG A 50 1.07 13.22 4.50
C ARG A 50 -0.11 14.18 4.69
N ALA A 51 -1.23 13.95 4.01
CA ALA A 51 -2.44 14.75 4.15
C ALA A 51 -3.00 14.77 5.59
N VAL A 52 -2.73 13.72 6.37
CA VAL A 52 -3.13 13.66 7.79
C VAL A 52 -2.10 14.30 8.72
N MET A 53 -0.82 14.31 8.35
CA MET A 53 0.26 14.82 9.21
C MET A 53 0.48 16.34 9.13
N GLY A 54 0.05 17.01 8.04
CA GLY A 54 0.23 18.45 7.84
C GLY A 54 1.52 18.80 7.10
#